data_AF-A0A0M3JQ14-F1
#
_entry.id   AF-A0A0M3JQ14-F1
#
_cell.length_a   1.000
_cell.length_b   1.000
_cell.length_c   1.000
_cell.angle_alpha   90.00
_cell.angle_beta   90.00
_cell.angle_gamma   90.00
#
_symmetry.space_group_name_H-M   'P 1'
#
loop_
_entity.id
_entity.type
_entity.pdbx_description
1 polymer ?
#
loop_
_entity_poly.entity_id
_entity_poly.type
_entity_poly.pdbx_seq_one_letter_code
_entity_poly.pdbx_strand_id
1 'polypeptide(L)'
;GENQRPFVVHEVIDRGGEAVKVAQYVDIGRYTDFNYGMIVGQCARRERDFGDMVWWGPGYGYGNMAGHDILAFIDNHDNQRDANPYVPIYKYGDNYAMTVGFMLAYTYGYPRVMSSYYFDNNIQGPPNYGRESGYA
;
A
#
# COMPACT_ATOMS: atom_id res chain seq x y z
N GLY A 1 -13.01 -4.90 21.62
CA GLY A 1 -13.34 -4.95 23.05
C GLY A 1 -13.97 -6.28 23.40
N GLU A 2 -14.62 -6.39 24.55
CA GLU A 2 -15.39 -7.59 24.90
C GLU A 2 -16.38 -7.96 23.78
N ASN A 3 -16.47 -9.25 23.46
CA ASN A 3 -17.35 -9.80 22.41
C ASN A 3 -17.15 -9.24 20.99
N GLN A 4 -15.96 -8.70 20.66
CA GLN A 4 -15.59 -8.33 19.30
C GLN A 4 -14.49 -9.22 18.75
N ARG A 5 -14.49 -9.43 17.43
CA ARG A 5 -13.41 -10.13 16.73
C ARG A 5 -12.24 -9.16 16.48
N PRO A 6 -10.97 -9.61 16.56
CA PRO A 6 -9.84 -8.79 16.16
C PRO A 6 -9.93 -8.45 14.66
N PHE A 7 -9.47 -7.27 14.29
CA PHE A 7 -9.25 -6.93 12.89
C PHE A 7 -7.91 -7.54 12.45
N VAL A 8 -7.96 -8.47 11.51
CA VAL A 8 -6.80 -9.22 11.04
C VAL A 8 -6.50 -8.84 9.60
N VAL A 9 -5.24 -8.54 9.33
CA VAL A 9 -4.71 -8.34 7.99
C VAL A 9 -3.46 -9.19 7.84
N HIS A 10 -3.40 -9.98 6.77
CA HIS A 10 -2.25 -10.80 6.40
C HIS A 10 -1.39 -10.08 5.37
N GLU A 11 -0.08 -10.02 5.61
CA GLU A 11 0.84 -9.56 4.58
C GLU A 11 1.10 -10.70 3.59
N VAL A 12 0.51 -10.58 2.39
CA VAL A 12 0.65 -11.58 1.33
C VAL A 12 0.98 -10.85 0.03
N ILE A 13 2.21 -11.04 -0.46
CA ILE A 13 2.68 -10.44 -1.70
C ILE A 13 2.32 -11.37 -2.86
N ASP A 14 1.14 -11.20 -3.45
CA ASP A 14 0.75 -11.95 -4.65
C ASP A 14 0.86 -11.06 -5.89
N ARG A 15 2.03 -11.12 -6.53
CA ARG A 15 2.30 -10.46 -7.83
C ARG A 15 2.11 -11.38 -9.03
N GLY A 16 1.32 -12.45 -8.88
CA GLY A 16 1.12 -13.44 -9.93
C GLY A 16 2.31 -14.39 -10.09
N GLY A 17 2.13 -15.47 -10.85
CA GLY A 17 3.20 -16.44 -11.15
C GLY A 17 3.66 -17.35 -10.00
N GLU A 18 3.32 -17.03 -8.76
CA GLU A 18 3.67 -17.86 -7.58
C GLU A 18 2.60 -18.89 -7.22
N ALA A 19 2.95 -19.92 -6.45
CA ALA A 19 2.02 -20.96 -6.02
C ALA A 19 1.06 -20.51 -4.90
N VAL A 20 1.52 -19.58 -4.04
CA VAL A 20 0.73 -19.01 -2.95
C VAL A 20 -0.11 -17.84 -3.49
N LYS A 21 -1.34 -17.72 -3.02
CA LYS A 21 -2.35 -16.78 -3.52
C LYS A 21 -3.10 -16.11 -2.38
N VAL A 22 -3.46 -14.83 -2.56
CA VAL A 22 -4.25 -14.08 -1.56
C VAL A 22 -5.60 -14.71 -1.27
N ALA A 23 -6.19 -15.40 -2.26
CA ALA A 23 -7.44 -16.14 -2.12
C ALA A 23 -7.40 -17.23 -1.03
N GLN A 24 -6.22 -17.68 -0.61
CA GLN A 24 -6.06 -18.67 0.47
C GLN A 24 -6.22 -18.04 1.88
N TYR A 25 -6.30 -16.71 1.98
CA TYR A 25 -6.27 -15.98 3.25
C TYR A 25 -7.55 -15.16 3.52
N VAL A 26 -8.42 -14.98 2.52
CA VAL A 26 -9.60 -14.09 2.65
C VAL A 26 -10.62 -14.54 3.69
N ASP A 27 -10.73 -15.84 3.95
CA ASP A 27 -11.65 -16.38 4.97
C ASP A 27 -11.20 -16.10 6.42
N ILE A 28 -9.93 -15.71 6.62
CA ILE A 28 -9.31 -15.52 7.94
C ILE A 28 -8.85 -14.07 8.19
N GLY A 29 -9.18 -13.15 7.29
CA GLY A 29 -8.85 -11.73 7.42
C GLY A 29 -8.68 -11.05 6.08
N ARG A 30 -8.38 -9.75 6.14
CA ARG A 30 -7.97 -9.01 4.94
C ARG A 30 -6.54 -9.39 4.54
N TYR A 31 -6.11 -8.97 3.35
CA TYR A 31 -4.71 -9.03 2.95
C TYR A 31 -4.21 -7.67 2.44
N THR A 32 -2.89 -7.49 2.45
CA THR A 32 -2.23 -6.33 1.85
C THR A 32 -2.23 -6.42 0.32
N ASP A 33 -2.93 -5.51 -0.37
CA ASP A 33 -2.88 -5.47 -1.83
C ASP A 33 -1.65 -4.71 -2.32
N PHE A 34 -0.60 -5.46 -2.65
CA PHE A 34 0.66 -4.93 -3.19
C PHE A 34 0.57 -4.39 -4.63
N ASN A 35 -0.55 -4.62 -5.32
CA ASN A 35 -0.74 -4.10 -6.67
C ASN A 35 -1.35 -2.70 -6.66
N TYR A 36 -2.15 -2.38 -5.63
CA TYR A 36 -2.87 -1.10 -5.51
C TYR A 36 -1.96 0.12 -5.72
N GLY A 37 -0.93 0.26 -4.88
CA GLY A 37 -0.04 1.43 -4.92
C GLY A 37 0.76 1.55 -6.22
N MET A 38 1.15 0.42 -6.81
CA MET A 38 1.81 0.38 -8.12
C MET A 38 0.91 0.96 -9.20
N ILE A 39 -0.34 0.50 -9.29
CA ILE A 39 -1.27 0.90 -10.35
C ILE A 39 -1.69 2.36 -10.20
N VAL A 40 -2.04 2.78 -8.98
CA VAL A 40 -2.36 4.18 -8.70
C VAL A 40 -1.16 5.07 -9.02
N GLY A 41 0.06 4.62 -8.75
CA GLY A 41 1.29 5.30 -9.17
C GLY A 41 1.48 5.40 -10.68
N GLN A 42 1.14 4.34 -11.43
CA GLN A 42 1.16 4.37 -12.90
C GLN A 42 0.14 5.37 -13.45
N CYS A 43 -1.08 5.42 -12.88
CA CYS A 43 -2.07 6.45 -13.21
C CYS A 43 -1.53 7.86 -12.91
N ALA A 44 -0.91 8.06 -11.74
CA ALA A 44 -0.34 9.34 -11.35
C ALA A 44 0.81 9.82 -12.26
N ARG A 45 1.56 8.88 -12.86
CA ARG A 45 2.60 9.16 -13.86
C ARG A 45 2.09 9.23 -15.29
N ARG A 46 0.76 9.15 -15.50
CA ARG A 46 0.10 9.18 -16.81
C ARG A 46 0.49 8.00 -17.72
N GLU A 47 0.91 6.89 -17.11
CA GLU A 47 1.16 5.62 -17.82
C GLU A 47 -0.16 4.85 -18.04
N ARG A 48 -1.20 5.18 -17.26
CA ARG A 48 -2.59 4.71 -17.37
C ARG A 48 -3.56 5.84 -17.02
N ASP A 49 -4.83 5.67 -17.35
CA ASP A 49 -5.89 6.60 -16.92
C ASP A 49 -6.41 6.23 -15.52
N PHE A 50 -6.79 7.22 -14.70
CA PHE A 50 -7.47 6.95 -13.43
C PHE A 50 -8.88 6.39 -13.65
N GLY A 51 -9.52 6.68 -14.78
CA GLY A 51 -10.80 6.13 -15.19
C GLY A 51 -10.78 4.61 -15.36
N ASP A 52 -9.61 4.01 -15.64
CA ASP A 52 -9.47 2.56 -15.76
C ASP A 52 -9.61 1.84 -14.41
N MET A 53 -9.48 2.56 -13.29
CA MET A 53 -9.63 2.00 -11.95
C MET A 53 -11.05 1.48 -11.67
N VAL A 54 -12.05 1.89 -12.45
CA VAL A 54 -13.43 1.34 -12.36
C VAL A 54 -13.48 -0.16 -12.64
N TRP A 55 -12.52 -0.67 -13.42
CA TRP A 55 -12.38 -2.09 -13.74
C TRP A 55 -11.46 -2.82 -12.76
N TRP A 56 -10.80 -2.11 -11.84
CA TRP A 56 -9.86 -2.68 -10.88
C TRP A 56 -10.62 -3.35 -9.73
N GLY A 57 -10.54 -4.68 -9.67
CA GLY A 57 -11.32 -5.50 -8.74
C GLY A 57 -11.10 -7.01 -8.94
N PRO A 58 -11.97 -7.86 -8.36
CA PRO A 58 -11.96 -9.30 -8.60
C PRO A 58 -11.92 -9.62 -10.10
N GLY A 59 -10.97 -10.47 -10.52
CA GLY A 59 -10.81 -10.87 -11.92
C GLY A 59 -9.98 -9.92 -12.79
N TYR A 60 -9.51 -8.79 -12.25
CA TYR A 60 -8.53 -7.95 -12.92
C TYR A 60 -7.11 -8.45 -12.59
N GLY A 61 -6.45 -9.12 -13.53
CA GLY A 61 -5.07 -9.61 -13.32
C GLY A 61 -4.97 -10.65 -12.19
N TYR A 62 -3.96 -10.51 -11.34
CA TYR A 62 -3.69 -11.37 -10.18
C TYR A 62 -3.79 -10.58 -8.87
N GLY A 63 -3.92 -11.27 -7.73
CA GLY A 63 -3.81 -10.63 -6.40
C GLY A 63 -4.93 -9.64 -6.06
N ASN A 64 -6.00 -9.54 -6.88
CA ASN A 64 -7.12 -8.62 -6.68
C ASN A 64 -8.39 -9.39 -6.28
N MET A 65 -8.92 -9.08 -5.10
CA MET A 65 -10.15 -9.66 -4.54
C MET A 65 -11.19 -8.56 -4.28
N ALA A 66 -12.26 -8.85 -3.56
CA ALA A 66 -13.28 -7.85 -3.28
C ALA A 66 -12.71 -6.75 -2.37
N GLY A 67 -13.19 -5.51 -2.50
CA GLY A 67 -12.69 -4.40 -1.67
C GLY A 67 -12.85 -4.60 -0.15
N HIS A 68 -13.74 -5.49 0.29
CA HIS A 68 -13.86 -5.84 1.71
C HIS A 68 -12.78 -6.82 2.21
N ASP A 69 -12.03 -7.46 1.32
CA ASP A 69 -10.92 -8.36 1.64
C ASP A 69 -9.56 -7.65 1.65
N ILE A 70 -9.52 -6.39 1.22
CA ILE A 70 -8.27 -5.71 0.91
C ILE A 70 -7.93 -4.67 1.97
N LEU A 71 -6.64 -4.61 2.33
CA LEU A 71 -5.99 -3.44 2.90
C LEU A 71 -5.22 -2.72 1.77
N ALA A 72 -5.71 -1.56 1.36
CA ALA A 72 -5.13 -0.75 0.30
C ALA A 72 -4.09 0.22 0.87
N PHE A 73 -2.99 0.42 0.16
CA PHE A 73 -1.94 1.38 0.50
C PHE A 73 -1.20 1.81 -0.76
N ILE A 74 -0.67 3.04 -0.77
CA ILE A 74 0.21 3.52 -1.83
C ILE A 74 1.61 2.94 -1.67
N ASP A 75 2.14 3.04 -0.46
CA ASP A 75 3.43 2.50 -0.05
C ASP A 75 3.33 1.87 1.34
N ASN A 76 4.31 1.04 1.68
CA ASN A 76 4.51 0.51 3.01
C ASN A 76 5.97 0.73 3.43
N HIS A 77 6.30 0.36 4.67
CA HIS A 77 7.66 0.52 5.20
C HIS A 77 8.76 -0.23 4.43
N ASP A 78 8.44 -1.33 3.74
CA ASP A 78 9.40 -2.12 2.96
C ASP A 78 9.62 -1.54 1.56
N ASN A 79 8.55 -1.42 0.77
CA ASN A 79 8.65 -1.04 -0.64
C ASN A 79 9.12 0.41 -0.84
N GLN A 80 8.95 1.29 0.17
CA GLN A 80 9.50 2.63 0.11
C GLN A 80 11.03 2.66 0.25
N ARG A 81 11.63 1.57 0.73
CA ARG A 81 13.08 1.41 0.95
C ARG A 81 13.78 0.62 -0.15
N ASP A 82 13.04 0.12 -1.14
CA ASP A 82 13.62 -0.50 -2.32
C ASP A 82 14.62 0.48 -2.98
N ALA A 83 15.71 -0.04 -3.55
CA ALA A 83 16.68 0.80 -4.26
C ALA A 83 16.04 1.56 -5.43
N ASN A 84 15.01 0.95 -6.04
CA ASN A 84 14.16 1.56 -7.06
C ASN A 84 12.69 1.27 -6.70
N PRO A 85 12.06 2.11 -5.85
CA PRO A 85 10.66 1.91 -5.46
C PRO A 85 9.76 1.89 -6.70
N TYR A 86 8.97 0.83 -6.85
CA TYR A 86 7.99 0.69 -7.93
C TYR A 86 6.64 1.36 -7.58
N VAL A 87 6.55 1.96 -6.38
CA VAL A 87 5.40 2.71 -5.88
C VAL A 87 5.78 4.17 -5.61
N PRO A 88 4.81 5.10 -5.61
CA PRO A 88 5.03 6.45 -5.15
C PRO A 88 5.39 6.50 -3.66
N ILE A 89 6.36 7.33 -3.27
CA ILE A 89 6.78 7.51 -1.87
C ILE A 89 6.83 9.00 -1.51
N TYR A 90 6.92 9.31 -0.22
CA TYR A 90 6.96 10.71 0.27
C TYR A 90 8.02 11.59 -0.43
N LYS A 91 9.14 11.00 -0.89
CA LYS A 91 10.21 11.71 -1.62
C LYS A 91 9.78 12.23 -3.00
N TYR A 92 8.63 11.80 -3.53
CA TYR A 92 8.11 12.21 -4.83
C TYR A 92 7.09 13.37 -4.76
N GLY A 93 6.93 13.98 -3.58
CA GLY A 93 6.15 15.22 -3.40
C GLY A 93 4.70 15.10 -3.89
N ASP A 94 4.30 16.01 -4.77
CA ASP A 94 2.92 16.12 -5.29
C ASP A 94 2.40 14.83 -5.92
N ASN A 95 3.27 14.02 -6.54
CA ASN A 95 2.87 12.74 -7.11
C ASN A 95 2.35 11.78 -6.02
N TYR A 96 3.02 11.74 -4.87
CA TYR A 96 2.59 10.95 -3.72
C TYR A 96 1.33 11.52 -3.06
N ALA A 97 1.24 12.84 -2.92
CA ALA A 97 0.04 13.48 -2.37
C ALA A 97 -1.21 13.18 -3.22
N MET A 98 -1.07 13.20 -4.55
CA MET A 98 -2.15 12.87 -5.48
C MET A 98 -2.60 11.41 -5.36
N THR A 99 -1.66 10.47 -5.23
CA THR A 99 -2.00 9.04 -5.12
C THR A 99 -2.69 8.73 -3.80
N VAL A 100 -2.23 9.32 -2.69
CA VAL A 100 -2.90 9.23 -1.39
C VAL A 100 -4.29 9.87 -1.44
N GLY A 101 -4.42 11.04 -2.06
CA GLY A 101 -5.70 11.71 -2.27
C GLY A 101 -6.69 10.84 -3.05
N PHE A 102 -6.23 10.22 -4.14
CA PHE A 102 -7.03 9.26 -4.91
C PHE A 102 -7.45 8.06 -4.06
N MET A 103 -6.53 7.45 -3.29
CA MET A 103 -6.83 6.30 -2.43
C MET A 103 -7.92 6.60 -1.39
N LEU A 104 -7.89 7.80 -0.81
CA LEU A 104 -8.89 8.21 0.17
C LEU A 104 -10.24 8.55 -0.46
N ALA A 105 -10.26 8.98 -1.73
CA ALA A 105 -11.49 9.27 -2.46
C ALA A 105 -12.11 8.04 -3.13
N TYR A 106 -11.29 7.07 -3.55
CA TYR A 106 -11.72 5.87 -4.27
C TYR A 106 -11.84 4.67 -3.32
N THR A 107 -13.08 4.30 -2.98
CA THR A 107 -13.41 3.34 -1.91
C THR A 107 -13.24 1.87 -2.31
N TYR A 108 -12.07 1.50 -2.85
CA TYR A 108 -11.68 0.11 -3.08
C TYR A 108 -10.61 -0.30 -2.06
N GLY A 109 -10.99 -1.17 -1.10
CA GLY A 109 -10.12 -1.56 0.00
C GLY A 109 -10.32 -0.74 1.27
N TYR A 110 -9.75 -1.22 2.38
CA TYR A 110 -9.59 -0.44 3.60
C TYR A 110 -8.27 0.33 3.52
N PRO A 111 -8.27 1.68 3.50
CA PRO A 111 -7.05 2.45 3.27
C PRO A 111 -6.12 2.43 4.49
N ARG A 112 -4.82 2.30 4.25
CA ARG A 112 -3.74 2.53 5.21
C ARG A 112 -2.79 3.59 4.65
N VAL A 113 -2.61 4.68 5.39
CA VAL A 113 -1.66 5.75 5.06
C VAL A 113 -0.35 5.50 5.81
N MET A 114 0.77 5.59 5.10
CA MET A 114 2.10 5.46 5.69
C MET A 114 2.51 6.77 6.38
N SER A 115 3.14 6.65 7.55
CA SER A 115 3.78 7.78 8.25
C SER A 115 5.23 7.40 8.50
N SER A 116 6.13 7.97 7.70
CA SER A 116 7.55 7.64 7.70
C SER A 116 8.40 8.68 8.41
N TYR A 117 9.60 8.28 8.80
CA TYR A 117 10.70 9.19 9.07
C TYR A 117 11.57 9.35 7.83
N TYR A 118 12.31 10.45 7.74
CA TYR A 118 13.24 10.67 6.65
C TYR A 118 14.44 9.71 6.75
N PHE A 119 14.81 9.05 5.65
CA PHE A 119 15.96 8.14 5.57
C PHE A 119 16.77 8.36 4.29
N ASP A 120 18.09 8.19 4.37
CA ASP A 120 19.02 8.30 3.23
C ASP A 120 19.48 6.94 2.68
N ASN A 121 19.33 5.86 3.47
CA ASN A 121 19.58 4.50 3.02
C ASN A 121 18.55 3.50 3.58
N ASN A 122 18.49 2.32 2.98
CA ASN A 122 17.45 1.32 3.25
C ASN A 122 17.56 0.65 4.63
N ILE A 123 18.74 0.60 5.23
CA ILE A 123 18.98 0.01 6.56
C ILE A 123 19.02 1.05 7.69
N GLN A 124 18.78 2.32 7.39
CA GLN A 124 18.75 3.38 8.40
C GLN A 124 17.54 3.21 9.31
N GLY A 125 17.81 3.06 10.62
CA GLY A 125 16.80 3.05 11.67
C GLY A 125 16.19 4.43 11.94
N PRO A 126 15.14 4.50 12.78
CA PRO A 126 14.49 5.76 13.13
C PRO A 126 15.43 6.69 13.91
N PRO A 127 15.16 8.01 13.93
CA PRO A 127 15.84 8.94 14.82
C PRO A 127 15.80 8.45 16.27
N ASN A 128 16.95 8.36 16.93
CA ASN A 128 17.10 7.78 18.27
C ASN A 128 17.80 8.72 19.28
N TYR A 129 18.13 9.95 18.88
CA TYR A 129 18.83 10.94 19.72
C TYR A 129 17.91 11.69 20.71
N GLY A 130 16.62 11.36 20.74
CA GLY A 130 15.65 11.93 21.69
C GLY A 130 15.34 13.42 21.49
N ARG A 131 14.36 13.93 22.24
CA ARG A 131 13.84 15.31 22.12
C ARG A 131 14.90 16.41 22.32
N GLU A 132 15.90 16.16 23.16
CA GLU A 132 16.92 17.17 23.53
C GLU A 132 17.91 17.48 22.41
N SER A 133 17.96 16.65 21.37
CA SER A 133 18.91 16.78 20.27
C SER A 133 18.45 17.69 19.12
N GLY A 134 17.22 18.22 19.18
CA GLY A 134 16.70 19.15 18.16
C GLY A 134 16.30 18.51 16.82
N TYR A 135 16.16 17.18 16.77
CA TYR A 135 15.74 16.42 15.58
C TYR A 135 14.24 16.09 15.53
N ALA A 136 13.39 16.96 16.09
CA ALA A 136 11.93 16.83 16.00
C ALA A 136 11.36 17.78 14.94
#